data_AF-A0A1Y2T3M1-F1
#
_entry.id   AF-A0A1Y2T3M1-F1
#
_cell.length_a   1.000
_cell.length_b   1.000
_cell.length_c   1.000
_cell.angle_alpha   90.00
_cell.angle_beta   90.00
_cell.angle_gamma   90.00
#
_symmetry.space_group_name_H-M   'P 1'
#
loop_
_entity.id
_entity.type
_entity.pdbx_description
1 polymer ?
#
loop_
_entity_poly.entity_id
_entity_poly.type
_entity_poly.pdbx_seq_one_letter_code
_entity_poly.pdbx_strand_id
1 'polypeptide(L)' 'MTLLERLYEAAAPRLCGKRVQDVRIGSHLVGVLLDSGEFGAAYALPGERQTPEPSSRIRRGTSACRPWSWRRG' A
#
# COMPACT_ATOMS: atom_id res chain seq x y z
N MET A 1 19.11 -9.85 2.05
CA MET A 1 17.88 -9.71 1.25
C MET A 1 16.77 -10.45 1.97
N THR A 2 15.69 -9.75 2.34
CA THR A 2 14.60 -10.30 3.14
C THR A 2 13.56 -10.99 2.26
N LEU A 3 12.70 -11.83 2.86
CA LEU A 3 11.58 -12.47 2.14
C LEU A 3 10.65 -11.43 1.53
N LEU A 4 10.39 -10.33 2.25
CA LEU A 4 9.47 -9.30 1.83
C LEU A 4 9.98 -8.54 0.59
N GLU A 5 11.29 -8.22 0.54
CA GLU A 5 11.93 -7.62 -0.64
C GLU A 5 11.74 -8.48 -1.89
N ARG A 6 11.92 -9.80 -1.78
CA ARG A 6 11.70 -10.73 -2.89
C ARG A 6 10.24 -10.78 -3.35
N LEU A 7 9.29 -10.67 -2.42
CA LEU A 7 7.87 -10.60 -2.77
C LEU A 7 7.53 -9.32 -3.53
N TYR A 8 8.13 -8.19 -3.16
CA TYR A 8 7.95 -6.93 -3.89
C TYR A 8 8.50 -7.02 -5.32
N GLU A 9 9.70 -7.55 -5.50
CA GLU A 9 10.28 -7.76 -6.84
C GLU A 9 9.39 -8.65 -7.72
N ALA A 10 8.85 -9.74 -7.15
CA ALA A 10 7.94 -10.62 -7.87
C ALA A 10 6.58 -9.94 -8.20
N ALA A 11 6.12 -9.02 -7.36
CA ALA A 11 4.86 -8.30 -7.55
C ALA A 11 4.97 -7.10 -8.52
N ALA A 12 6.15 -6.48 -8.60
CA ALA A 12 6.42 -5.28 -9.40
C ALA A 12 5.90 -5.34 -10.86
N PRO A 13 6.15 -6.40 -11.66
CA PRO A 13 5.66 -6.45 -13.04
C PRO A 13 4.13 -6.50 -13.13
N ARG A 14 3.46 -7.08 -12.14
CA ARG A 14 1.99 -7.22 -12.11
C ARG A 14 1.28 -5.95 -11.69
N LEU A 15 2.00 -5.06 -11.00
CA LEU A 15 1.54 -3.74 -10.58
C LEU A 15 1.98 -2.65 -11.55
N CYS A 16 2.83 -2.99 -12.53
CA CYS A 16 3.34 -2.03 -13.50
C CYS A 16 2.20 -1.40 -14.31
N GLY A 17 2.17 -0.06 -14.37
CA GLY A 17 1.11 0.69 -15.06
C GLY A 17 -0.22 0.77 -14.31
N LYS A 18 -0.39 0.07 -13.18
CA LYS A 18 -1.60 0.17 -12.35
C LYS A 18 -1.54 1.37 -11.42
N ARG A 19 -2.69 1.98 -11.19
CA ARG A 19 -2.86 3.14 -10.30
C ARG A 19 -3.75 2.74 -9.14
N VAL A 20 -3.47 3.33 -7.99
CA VAL A 20 -4.30 3.15 -6.79
C VAL A 20 -5.50 4.07 -6.89
N GLN A 21 -6.68 3.46 -6.83
CA GLN A 21 -7.97 4.15 -6.86
C GLN A 21 -8.37 4.68 -5.49
N ASP A 22 -8.36 3.80 -4.48
CA ASP A 22 -8.76 4.11 -3.09
C ASP A 22 -7.90 3.29 -2.13
N VAL A 23 -7.54 3.90 -1.00
CA VAL A 23 -6.91 3.21 0.12
C VAL A 23 -7.74 3.46 1.35
N ARG A 24 -8.08 2.39 2.07
CA ARG A 24 -8.82 2.47 3.33
C ARG A 24 -8.05 1.79 4.43
N ILE A 25 -7.76 2.55 5.46
CA ILE A 25 -7.09 2.07 6.66
C ILE A 25 -8.16 2.00 7.75
N GLY A 26 -8.53 0.78 8.12
CA GLY A 26 -9.35 0.50 9.29
C GLY A 26 -8.47 0.19 10.51
N SER A 27 -9.13 -0.12 11.62
CA SER A 27 -8.47 -0.44 12.89
C SER A 27 -7.62 -1.72 12.84
N HIS A 28 -7.99 -2.69 11.99
CA HIS A 28 -7.33 -4.00 11.93
C HIS A 28 -6.90 -4.39 10.51
N LEU A 29 -7.30 -3.62 9.49
CA LEU A 29 -7.09 -3.97 8.09
C LEU A 29 -6.76 -2.72 7.27
N VAL A 30 -5.89 -2.89 6.30
CA VAL A 30 -5.64 -1.94 5.21
C VAL A 30 -6.16 -2.57 3.92
N GLY A 31 -7.07 -1.88 3.25
CA GLY A 31 -7.55 -2.25 1.91
C GLY A 31 -7.03 -1.29 0.86
N VAL A 32 -6.65 -1.82 -0.30
CA VAL A 32 -6.18 -1.06 -1.47
C VAL A 32 -7.00 -1.51 -2.68
N LEU A 33 -7.63 -0.57 -3.36
CA LEU A 33 -8.34 -0.78 -4.61
C LEU A 33 -7.55 -0.16 -5.75
N LEU A 34 -7.31 -0.92 -6.82
CA LEU A 34 -6.68 -0.43 -8.03
C LEU A 34 -7.73 0.06 -9.03
N ASP A 35 -7.34 0.96 -9.93
CA ASP A 35 -8.23 1.45 -10.99
C ASP A 35 -8.68 0.34 -11.96
N SER A 36 -7.95 -0.78 -12.01
CA SER A 36 -8.34 -2.01 -12.73
C SER A 36 -9.48 -2.79 -12.06
N GLY A 37 -9.88 -2.42 -10.84
CA GLY A 37 -10.89 -3.12 -10.05
C GLY A 37 -10.34 -4.23 -9.14
N GLU A 38 -9.04 -4.52 -9.20
CA GLU A 38 -8.38 -5.47 -8.30
C GLU A 38 -8.29 -4.90 -6.88
N PHE A 39 -8.57 -5.75 -5.88
CA PHE A 39 -8.56 -5.38 -4.46
C PHE A 39 -7.53 -6.22 -3.68
N GLY A 40 -6.71 -5.55 -2.88
CA GLY A 40 -5.75 -6.17 -1.96
C GLY A 40 -6.03 -5.75 -0.52
N ALA A 41 -5.85 -6.66 0.42
CA ALA A 41 -5.99 -6.38 1.85
C ALA A 41 -4.80 -6.92 2.65
N ALA A 42 -4.45 -6.23 3.72
CA ALA A 42 -3.42 -6.63 4.68
C ALA A 42 -3.86 -6.30 6.10
N TYR A 43 -3.35 -7.03 7.08
CA TYR A 43 -3.59 -6.72 8.49
C TYR A 43 -2.87 -5.45 8.92
N ALA A 44 -3.58 -4.59 9.62
CA ALA A 44 -2.99 -3.48 10.37
C ALA A 44 -2.64 -4.02 11.76
N LEU A 45 -1.35 -4.22 12.02
CA LEU A 45 -0.89 -4.66 13.33
C LEU A 45 -0.93 -3.49 14.32
N PRO A 46 -1.72 -3.58 15.41
CA PRO A 46 -1.79 -2.52 16.41
C PRO A 46 -0.44 -2.41 17.15
N GLY A 47 0.08 -1.19 17.29
CA GLY A 47 1.33 -0.92 18.02
C GLY A 47 2.58 -0.70 17.17
N GLU A 48 2.58 -1.07 15.87
CA GLU A 48 3.70 -0.75 14.96
C GLU A 48 3.65 0.70 14.44
N ARG A 49 2.52 1.39 14.57
CA ARG A 49 2.36 2.80 14.20
C ARG A 49 2.53 3.70 15.43
N GLN A 50 3.56 4.55 15.42
CA GLN A 50 3.79 5.56 16.47
C GLN A 50 2.75 6.71 16.45
N THR A 51 1.95 6.83 15.39
CA THR A 51 0.85 7.82 15.33
C THR A 51 -0.37 7.20 14.65
N PRO A 52 -1.52 7.09 15.33
CA PRO A 52 -2.77 6.76 14.65
C PRO A 52 -3.18 7.99 13.82
N GLU A 53 -2.85 8.00 12.52
CA GLU A 53 -3.53 8.92 11.62
C GLU A 53 -5.02 8.53 11.60
N PRO A 54 -5.94 9.49 11.81
CA PRO A 54 -7.37 9.21 11.74
C PRO A 54 -7.68 8.69 10.34
N SER A 55 -8.65 7.79 10.24
CA SER A 55 -9.16 7.15 9.02
C SER A 55 -9.25 8.14 7.84
N SER A 56 -8.15 8.31 7.11
CA SER A 56 -8.04 9.27 6.02
C SER A 56 -8.26 8.49 4.73
N ARG A 57 -9.33 8.84 4.03
CA ARG A 57 -9.55 8.40 2.66
C ARG A 57 -8.50 9.09 1.80
N ILE A 58 -7.39 8.42 1.52
CA ILE A 58 -6.36 8.96 0.62
C ILE A 58 -6.88 8.82 -0.81
N ARG A 59 -7.38 9.93 -1.38
CA ARG A 59 -7.85 9.96 -2.77
C ARG A 59 -6.72 10.33 -3.75
N ARG A 60 -6.47 9.39 -4.66
CA ARG A 60 -5.87 9.44 -6.01
C ARG A 60 -4.54 10.17 -6.25
N GLY A 61 -3.57 9.42 -6.82
CA GLY A 61 -2.48 9.99 -7.63
C GLY A 61 -1.19 9.17 -7.73
N THR A 62 -0.93 8.24 -6.80
CA THR A 62 0.35 7.53 -6.73
C THR A 62 0.38 6.35 -7.71
N SER A 63 1.32 6.37 -8.65
CA SER A 63 1.62 5.20 -9.48
C SER A 63 2.18 4.08 -8.59
N ALA A 64 1.68 2.86 -8.75
CA ALA A 64 2.15 1.69 -8.00
C ALA A 64 3.62 1.33 -8.32
N CYS A 65 4.21 1.95 -9.34
CA CYS A 65 5.58 1.72 -9.81
C CYS A 65 6.64 2.60 -9.16
N ARG A 66 6.31 3.52 -8.24
CA ARG A 66 7.36 4.35 -7.65
C ARG A 66 8.21 3.52 -6.68
N PRO A 67 9.55 3.53 -6.81
CA PRO A 67 10.41 2.82 -5.88
C PRO A 67 10.18 3.32 -4.46
N TRP A 68 10.26 2.40 -3.51
CA TRP A 68 10.08 2.56 -2.06
C TRP A 68 11.09 3.53 -1.39
N SER A 69 11.79 4.37 -2.14
CA SER A 69 12.60 5.46 -1.61
C SER A 69 11.69 6.66 -1.41
N TRP A 70 11.30 6.96 -0.16
CA TRP A 70 10.99 8.30 0.41
C TRP A 70 10.25 8.08 1.73
N ARG A 71 10.99 7.60 2.75
CA ARG A 71 10.66 7.78 4.17
C ARG A 71 11.93 7.64 5.03
N ARG A 72 12.88 8.56 4.81
CA ARG A 72 13.85 8.97 5.82
C ARG A 72 13.80 10.50 5.84
N GLY A 73 13.20 11.02 6.90
CA GLY A 73 12.95 12.43 7.20
C GLY A 73 12.21 12.46 8.52
#